data_AF-A0A1H9KFI3-F1
#
_entry.id   AF-A0A1H9KFI3-F1
#
_cell.length_a   1.000
_cell.length_b   1.000
_cell.length_c   1.000
_cell.angle_alpha   90.00
_cell.angle_beta   90.00
_cell.angle_gamma   90.00
#
_symmetry.space_group_name_H-M   'P 1'
#
loop_
_entity.id
_entity.type
_entity.pdbx_description
1 polymer ?
#
loop_
_entity_poly.entity_id
_entity_poly.type
_entity_poly.pdbx_seq_one_letter_code
_entity_poly.pdbx_strand_id
1 'polypeptide(L)'
;MRLLSTLFAFCSLMVISHNACARSASSLPIVKPVMACGQLVGQTLSGVEAKISLTGAKVVTHDNKTFCQVSAVISPDIGIEVALPQQQWTQRILQVGCGGLCGSINLSLSNANGCVPATQGEFVVAATNMGHSGSMMDASWALDPQKRIDFAYRANHLTAQFTKALTRTYYGQPQKYAYFMGCSDGGREALMEAQRFPDDFNGISAGAPAAYFTVQNSFYHGWNVVANQRADGSAILLKNRLALLHQTVLAHCPTESGVKDGVLANPFACHFSKSWLKTCAANAADKSACFTAEEIGVIEKLYQGAKDASGHQFAVGGLIIGSELRWPLPETAQGSSPSAMMALPALQYVLTAEGKKSDITLAHFGFDQANFQQLTKLAPLYNATDTNLKPYAAAGGKLILWHGLADDSINPTGTLAYYREVAQQLGTHRAAQVIKLFLLPGVGHCGGGEGNDQIDLLTPLMAWVEHQQAPQQLLTGKTKATAAPQALPAAEKTKNAEDAASVQMHGRQRPSSPVAPAAEAMRATRPVYAYPYIAVYNGKGDPLQAKNYHAALGNYPSVLMGEPIRQLIAPNNTPQKAP
;
A
#
# COMPACT_ATOMS: atom_id res chain seq x y z
N MET A 1 -3.43 -60.96 -47.73
CA MET A 1 -2.80 -60.70 -46.42
C MET A 1 -2.39 -59.22 -46.40
N ARG A 2 -2.93 -58.48 -45.43
CA ARG A 2 -2.81 -57.04 -45.12
C ARG A 2 -1.72 -56.24 -45.86
N LEU A 3 -2.11 -55.10 -46.46
CA LEU A 3 -1.45 -53.81 -46.24
C LEU A 3 -2.35 -52.66 -46.71
N LEU A 4 -2.54 -51.71 -45.78
CA LEU A 4 -3.46 -50.58 -45.83
C LEU A 4 -2.99 -49.51 -46.81
N SER A 5 -3.97 -48.96 -47.52
CA SER A 5 -3.88 -47.76 -48.34
C SER A 5 -3.73 -46.50 -47.47
N THR A 6 -2.71 -45.70 -47.78
CA THR A 6 -2.46 -44.35 -47.28
C THR A 6 -3.51 -43.38 -47.83
N LEU A 7 -4.35 -42.82 -46.95
CA LEU A 7 -5.13 -41.61 -47.26
C LEU A 7 -4.52 -40.42 -46.49
N PHE A 8 -4.04 -39.43 -47.24
CA PHE A 8 -3.66 -38.11 -46.75
C PHE A 8 -4.91 -37.36 -46.28
N ALA A 9 -5.03 -37.11 -44.97
CA ALA A 9 -5.99 -36.16 -44.42
C ALA A 9 -5.25 -34.85 -44.13
N PHE A 10 -5.51 -33.82 -44.93
CA PHE A 10 -5.15 -32.44 -44.68
C PHE A 10 -5.86 -31.97 -43.40
N CYS A 11 -5.14 -31.93 -42.28
CA CYS A 11 -5.63 -31.29 -41.07
C CYS A 11 -5.27 -29.80 -41.15
N SER A 12 -6.23 -28.99 -41.59
CA SER A 12 -6.14 -27.53 -41.55
C SER A 12 -5.93 -27.09 -40.09
N LEU A 13 -4.70 -26.72 -39.74
CA LEU A 13 -4.42 -25.99 -38.50
C LEU A 13 -5.16 -24.65 -38.57
N MET A 14 -6.34 -24.59 -37.95
CA MET A 14 -6.87 -23.32 -37.48
C MET A 14 -5.86 -22.78 -36.45
N VAL A 15 -5.05 -21.82 -36.89
CA VAL A 15 -4.29 -20.94 -36.02
C VAL A 15 -5.33 -20.15 -35.22
N ILE A 16 -5.67 -20.65 -34.03
CA ILE A 16 -6.38 -19.86 -33.02
C ILE A 16 -5.36 -18.83 -32.54
N SER A 17 -5.33 -17.69 -33.24
CA SER A 17 -4.69 -16.47 -32.78
C SER A 17 -5.27 -16.13 -31.40
N HIS A 18 -4.48 -16.39 -30.36
CA HIS A 18 -4.79 -16.05 -28.98
C HIS A 18 -4.75 -14.52 -28.82
N ASN A 19 -5.78 -13.83 -29.29
CA ASN A 19 -6.13 -12.49 -28.82
C ASN A 19 -6.84 -12.60 -27.47
N ALA A 20 -6.14 -13.13 -26.47
CA ALA A 20 -6.59 -13.16 -25.07
C ALA A 20 -6.14 -11.89 -24.32
N CYS A 21 -6.13 -10.75 -25.01
CA CYS A 21 -5.90 -9.46 -24.39
C CYS A 21 -7.25 -8.96 -23.86
N ALA A 22 -7.49 -9.24 -22.58
CA ALA A 22 -8.45 -8.60 -21.67
C ALA A 22 -9.89 -8.43 -22.19
N ARG A 23 -10.77 -9.38 -21.85
CA ARG A 23 -12.13 -8.98 -21.48
C ARG A 23 -12.01 -8.24 -20.14
N SER A 24 -12.04 -6.91 -20.22
CA SER A 24 -12.30 -6.02 -19.10
C SER A 24 -13.56 -6.48 -18.35
N ALA A 25 -13.71 -6.06 -17.09
CA ALA A 25 -14.84 -6.36 -16.20
C ALA A 25 -16.22 -6.53 -16.87
N SER A 26 -17.14 -7.24 -16.23
CA SER A 26 -18.47 -7.51 -16.80
C SER A 26 -19.15 -6.23 -17.27
N SER A 27 -19.73 -6.26 -18.46
CA SER A 27 -20.63 -5.19 -18.92
C SER A 27 -21.94 -5.30 -18.15
N LEU A 28 -22.03 -4.62 -17.00
CA LEU A 28 -23.24 -4.58 -16.18
C LEU A 28 -24.17 -3.47 -16.69
N PRO A 29 -25.50 -3.68 -16.70
CA PRO A 29 -26.41 -2.65 -17.14
C PRO A 29 -26.40 -1.47 -16.18
N ILE A 30 -26.51 -0.27 -16.75
CA ILE A 30 -26.66 0.99 -16.05
C ILE A 30 -27.99 0.99 -15.29
N VAL A 31 -27.96 1.45 -14.04
CA VAL A 31 -29.15 1.65 -13.21
C VAL A 31 -29.25 3.11 -12.82
N LYS A 32 -30.40 3.72 -13.10
CA LYS A 32 -30.71 5.12 -12.75
C LYS A 32 -31.32 5.20 -11.35
N PRO A 33 -31.13 6.32 -10.63
CA PRO A 33 -31.73 6.49 -9.31
C PRO A 33 -33.26 6.54 -9.41
N VAL A 34 -33.93 6.00 -8.38
CA VAL A 34 -35.40 6.00 -8.26
C VAL A 34 -35.93 7.22 -7.51
N MET A 35 -35.02 8.08 -7.04
CA MET A 35 -35.34 9.32 -6.32
C MET A 35 -34.32 10.43 -6.59
N ALA A 36 -34.69 11.67 -6.32
CA ALA A 36 -33.80 12.81 -6.41
C ALA A 36 -32.80 12.84 -5.24
N CYS A 37 -31.62 13.41 -5.48
CA CYS A 37 -30.52 13.44 -4.50
C CYS A 37 -30.94 14.03 -3.14
N GLY A 38 -31.64 15.17 -3.15
CA GLY A 38 -32.08 15.84 -1.92
C GLY A 38 -33.10 15.05 -1.10
N GLN A 39 -33.77 14.05 -1.69
CA GLN A 39 -34.75 13.21 -0.97
C GLN A 39 -34.09 12.19 -0.04
N LEU A 40 -32.76 11.99 -0.14
CA LEU A 40 -32.04 11.05 0.71
C LEU A 40 -31.97 11.50 2.18
N VAL A 41 -31.85 12.80 2.46
CA VAL A 41 -31.63 13.34 3.82
C VAL A 41 -32.78 13.03 4.80
N GLY A 42 -33.95 12.60 4.30
CA GLY A 42 -35.09 12.15 5.13
C GLY A 42 -35.34 10.64 5.12
N GLN A 43 -34.49 9.83 4.47
CA GLN A 43 -34.71 8.39 4.38
C GLN A 43 -34.17 7.67 5.62
N THR A 44 -34.93 6.69 6.10
CA THR A 44 -34.44 5.72 7.07
C THR A 44 -33.67 4.63 6.33
N LEU A 45 -32.42 4.43 6.71
CA LEU A 45 -31.59 3.33 6.20
C LEU A 45 -31.62 2.16 7.18
N SER A 46 -31.78 0.95 6.68
CA SER A 46 -31.73 -0.30 7.46
C SER A 46 -30.48 -1.12 7.10
N GLY A 47 -30.09 -2.04 8.00
CA GLY A 47 -28.94 -2.91 7.77
C GLY A 47 -27.57 -2.28 8.10
N VAL A 48 -27.55 -1.28 8.97
CA VAL A 48 -26.32 -0.68 9.51
C VAL A 48 -26.33 -0.83 11.03
N GLU A 49 -25.25 -1.34 11.58
CA GLU A 49 -25.12 -1.71 13.00
C GLU A 49 -24.80 -0.51 13.91
N ALA A 50 -25.32 0.67 13.56
CA ALA A 50 -25.14 1.89 14.34
C ALA A 50 -26.19 2.93 13.94
N LYS A 51 -26.38 3.92 14.82
CA LYS A 51 -27.21 5.08 14.52
C LYS A 51 -26.54 5.93 13.44
N ILE A 52 -27.32 6.30 12.42
CA ILE A 52 -26.89 7.13 11.30
C ILE A 52 -27.57 8.49 11.38
N SER A 53 -26.82 9.54 11.08
CA SER A 53 -27.33 10.89 10.83
C SER A 53 -26.88 11.33 9.45
N LEU A 54 -27.81 11.45 8.50
CA LEU A 54 -27.51 12.07 7.20
C LEU A 54 -27.40 13.59 7.39
N THR A 55 -26.24 14.15 7.10
CA THR A 55 -25.94 15.57 7.34
C THR A 55 -26.09 16.42 6.08
N GLY A 56 -26.09 15.81 4.89
CA GLY A 56 -26.38 16.50 3.65
C GLY A 56 -26.43 15.60 2.43
N ALA A 57 -27.11 16.05 1.38
CA ALA A 57 -27.09 15.44 0.05
C ALA A 57 -27.14 16.56 -1.00
N LYS A 58 -26.17 16.58 -1.92
CA LYS A 58 -26.07 17.60 -2.98
C LYS A 58 -25.60 16.99 -4.29
N VAL A 59 -26.05 17.56 -5.41
CA VAL A 59 -25.50 17.18 -6.72
C VAL A 59 -24.18 17.90 -6.93
N VAL A 60 -23.13 17.14 -7.26
CA VAL A 60 -21.79 17.65 -7.60
C VAL A 60 -21.37 17.15 -8.97
N THR A 61 -20.43 17.85 -9.61
CA THR A 61 -19.88 17.47 -10.91
C THR A 61 -18.37 17.27 -10.81
N HIS A 62 -17.89 16.12 -11.26
CA HIS A 62 -16.47 15.79 -11.37
C HIS A 62 -16.19 15.24 -12.77
N ASP A 63 -15.22 15.81 -13.48
CA ASP A 63 -14.84 15.43 -14.86
C ASP A 63 -16.03 15.25 -15.82
N ASN A 64 -17.00 16.18 -15.76
CA ASN A 64 -18.26 16.18 -16.52
C ASN A 64 -19.23 15.02 -16.20
N LYS A 65 -19.05 14.32 -15.07
CA LYS A 65 -20.03 13.36 -14.54
C LYS A 65 -20.70 13.92 -13.30
N THR A 66 -22.01 13.68 -13.17
CA THR A 66 -22.78 14.16 -12.01
C THR A 66 -23.01 13.06 -10.98
N PHE A 67 -22.82 13.43 -9.71
CA PHE A 67 -22.99 12.53 -8.57
C PHE A 67 -23.94 13.17 -7.56
N CYS A 68 -24.76 12.35 -6.92
CA CYS A 68 -25.33 12.72 -5.63
C CYS A 68 -24.28 12.46 -4.55
N GLN A 69 -23.68 13.52 -3.99
CA GLN A 69 -22.76 13.42 -2.86
C GLN A 69 -23.56 13.52 -1.57
N VAL A 70 -23.49 12.47 -0.75
CA VAL A 70 -24.13 12.35 0.56
C VAL A 70 -23.07 12.41 1.63
N SER A 71 -23.28 13.24 2.64
CA SER A 71 -22.48 13.29 3.86
C SER A 71 -23.29 12.72 5.02
N ALA A 72 -22.63 11.94 5.87
CA ALA A 72 -23.26 11.33 7.04
C ALA A 72 -22.31 11.27 8.23
N VAL A 73 -22.88 11.11 9.41
CA VAL A 73 -22.17 10.74 10.64
C VAL A 73 -22.80 9.46 11.17
N ILE A 74 -21.98 8.45 11.40
CA ILE A 74 -22.36 7.24 12.13
C ILE A 74 -21.85 7.35 13.57
N SER A 75 -22.73 7.10 14.53
CA SER A 75 -22.44 7.37 15.94
C SER A 75 -21.19 6.62 16.45
N PRO A 76 -20.37 7.25 17.31
CA PRO A 76 -20.52 8.65 17.75
C PRO A 76 -20.10 9.67 16.67
N ASP A 77 -18.92 9.51 16.07
CA ASP A 77 -18.25 10.58 15.30
C ASP A 77 -17.69 10.12 13.93
N ILE A 78 -18.09 8.95 13.42
CA ILE A 78 -17.59 8.44 12.13
C ILE A 78 -18.19 9.26 10.99
N GLY A 79 -17.41 10.17 10.42
CA GLY A 79 -17.79 10.94 9.24
C GLY A 79 -17.62 10.12 7.97
N ILE A 80 -18.60 10.22 7.07
CA ILE A 80 -18.64 9.49 5.81
C ILE A 80 -19.05 10.43 4.68
N GLU A 81 -18.42 10.28 3.51
CA GLU A 81 -18.96 10.78 2.25
C GLU A 81 -19.16 9.63 1.25
N VAL A 82 -20.26 9.70 0.51
CA VAL A 82 -20.58 8.77 -0.58
C VAL A 82 -20.96 9.57 -1.81
N ALA A 83 -20.34 9.29 -2.95
CA ALA A 83 -20.70 9.83 -4.25
C ALA A 83 -21.43 8.75 -5.07
N LEU A 84 -22.72 8.99 -5.38
CA LEU A 84 -23.57 8.08 -6.14
C LEU A 84 -23.79 8.62 -7.57
N PRO A 85 -23.35 7.93 -8.65
CA PRO A 85 -23.54 8.39 -10.02
C PRO A 85 -25.01 8.58 -10.39
N GLN A 86 -25.38 9.71 -11.00
CA GLN A 86 -26.78 9.94 -11.36
C GLN A 86 -27.20 9.26 -12.67
N GLN A 87 -26.24 8.88 -13.50
CA GLN A 87 -26.51 8.50 -14.90
C GLN A 87 -25.84 7.20 -15.32
N GLN A 88 -24.70 6.83 -14.72
CA GLN A 88 -23.80 5.81 -15.24
C GLN A 88 -23.52 4.67 -14.24
N TRP A 89 -24.29 4.54 -13.15
CA TRP A 89 -23.97 3.53 -12.15
C TRP A 89 -24.10 2.11 -12.72
N THR A 90 -23.00 1.36 -12.74
CA THR A 90 -22.96 -0.03 -13.23
C THR A 90 -22.93 -1.04 -12.10
N GLN A 91 -23.80 -0.85 -11.09
CA GLN A 91 -24.05 -1.81 -10.00
C GLN A 91 -22.83 -2.15 -9.14
N ARG A 92 -21.83 -1.27 -9.08
CA ARG A 92 -20.61 -1.45 -8.29
C ARG A 92 -20.47 -0.40 -7.21
N ILE A 93 -19.96 -0.82 -6.06
CA ILE A 93 -19.47 0.05 -4.98
C ILE A 93 -17.95 -0.07 -4.91
N LEU A 94 -17.28 1.04 -4.66
CA LEU A 94 -15.86 1.11 -4.34
C LEU A 94 -15.65 1.97 -3.09
N GLN A 95 -15.17 1.37 -2.01
CA GLN A 95 -14.70 2.10 -0.83
C GLN A 95 -13.20 2.32 -0.93
N VAL A 96 -12.74 3.52 -0.57
CA VAL A 96 -11.32 3.86 -0.53
C VAL A 96 -10.85 4.08 0.90
N GLY A 97 -9.65 3.58 1.19
CA GLY A 97 -9.01 3.75 2.50
C GLY A 97 -8.26 5.08 2.63
N CYS A 98 -7.81 5.38 3.85
CA CYS A 98 -7.12 6.63 4.18
C CYS A 98 -5.58 6.51 4.04
N GLY A 99 -4.86 7.60 4.38
CA GLY A 99 -3.40 7.58 4.60
C GLY A 99 -3.03 8.11 5.99
N GLY A 100 -1.83 7.76 6.47
CA GLY A 100 -1.31 8.14 7.79
C GLY A 100 -2.25 7.73 8.92
N LEU A 101 -2.54 8.64 9.86
CA LEU A 101 -3.50 8.43 10.94
C LEU A 101 -4.94 8.78 10.57
N CYS A 102 -5.27 8.91 9.27
CA CYS A 102 -6.57 9.34 8.76
C CYS A 102 -6.96 10.79 9.15
N GLY A 103 -8.20 11.03 9.56
CA GLY A 103 -8.70 12.35 9.98
C GLY A 103 -9.28 13.21 8.86
N SER A 104 -9.31 12.73 7.62
CA SER A 104 -9.92 13.46 6.48
C SER A 104 -10.59 12.51 5.50
N ILE A 105 -11.66 13.00 4.84
CA ILE A 105 -12.39 12.22 3.84
C ILE A 105 -11.90 12.60 2.45
N ASN A 106 -11.45 11.61 1.68
CA ASN A 106 -10.99 11.78 0.31
C ASN A 106 -11.52 10.62 -0.55
N LEU A 107 -12.28 10.93 -1.61
CA LEU A 107 -12.88 9.95 -2.51
C LEU A 107 -11.96 9.51 -3.65
N SER A 108 -10.70 9.98 -3.66
CA SER A 108 -9.76 9.73 -4.76
C SER A 108 -9.46 8.25 -4.97
N LEU A 109 -9.57 7.82 -6.22
CA LEU A 109 -9.28 6.45 -6.64
C LEU A 109 -7.79 6.30 -7.03
N SER A 110 -6.92 6.05 -6.04
CA SER A 110 -5.50 5.78 -6.27
C SER A 110 -5.28 4.43 -6.98
N ASN A 111 -4.25 4.37 -7.83
CA ASN A 111 -3.81 3.14 -8.52
C ASN A 111 -4.92 2.43 -9.35
N ALA A 112 -5.88 3.22 -9.87
CA ALA A 112 -6.94 2.80 -10.79
C ALA A 112 -6.86 3.57 -12.12
N ASN A 113 -5.66 4.10 -12.46
CA ASN A 113 -5.44 4.94 -13.62
C ASN A 113 -5.84 4.21 -14.91
N GLY A 114 -6.74 4.81 -15.70
CA GLY A 114 -7.19 4.21 -16.95
C GLY A 114 -8.22 3.08 -16.81
N CYS A 115 -8.65 2.72 -15.60
CA CYS A 115 -9.75 1.79 -15.38
C CYS A 115 -11.04 2.40 -15.93
N VAL A 116 -11.54 1.87 -17.06
CA VAL A 116 -12.62 2.49 -17.83
C VAL A 116 -13.86 2.78 -16.96
N PRO A 117 -14.46 1.82 -16.24
CA PRO A 117 -15.63 2.12 -15.40
C PRO A 117 -15.38 3.21 -14.34
N ALA A 118 -14.17 3.27 -13.78
CA ALA A 118 -13.83 4.28 -12.79
C ALA A 118 -13.62 5.68 -13.41
N THR A 119 -13.01 5.75 -14.60
CA THR A 119 -12.84 7.02 -15.35
C THR A 119 -14.16 7.57 -15.91
N GLN A 120 -15.13 6.68 -16.14
CA GLN A 120 -16.48 7.02 -16.59
C GLN A 120 -17.45 7.33 -15.44
N GLY A 121 -16.99 7.25 -14.18
CA GLY A 121 -17.81 7.57 -13.01
C GLY A 121 -18.93 6.55 -12.78
N GLU A 122 -18.67 5.26 -13.02
CA GLU A 122 -19.70 4.21 -12.95
C GLU A 122 -19.84 3.55 -11.57
N PHE A 123 -18.99 3.93 -10.60
CA PHE A 123 -19.01 3.40 -9.24
C PHE A 123 -19.75 4.34 -8.29
N VAL A 124 -20.49 3.77 -7.35
CA VAL A 124 -20.70 4.44 -6.07
C VAL A 124 -19.36 4.42 -5.32
N VAL A 125 -18.85 5.60 -4.96
CA VAL A 125 -17.57 5.73 -4.24
C VAL A 125 -17.79 6.21 -2.83
N ALA A 126 -17.17 5.58 -1.84
CA ALA A 126 -17.30 5.93 -0.43
C ALA A 126 -15.94 6.07 0.27
N ALA A 127 -15.88 6.97 1.26
CA ALA A 127 -14.73 7.16 2.13
C ALA A 127 -15.18 7.63 3.52
N THR A 128 -14.32 7.43 4.52
CA THR A 128 -14.57 7.84 5.92
C THR A 128 -13.36 8.56 6.51
N ASN A 129 -13.59 9.41 7.50
CA ASN A 129 -12.54 10.06 8.29
C ASN A 129 -12.01 9.17 9.43
N MET A 130 -12.56 7.95 9.57
CA MET A 130 -12.19 6.97 10.59
C MET A 130 -12.46 7.43 12.04
N GLY A 131 -13.52 8.21 12.26
CA GLY A 131 -14.02 8.56 13.60
C GLY A 131 -13.42 9.84 14.21
N HIS A 132 -12.63 10.59 13.45
CA HIS A 132 -12.00 11.82 13.92
C HIS A 132 -11.66 12.76 12.76
N SER A 133 -11.30 14.00 13.09
CA SER A 133 -10.89 15.01 12.12
C SER A 133 -9.53 15.56 12.50
N GLY A 134 -8.59 15.61 11.56
CA GLY A 134 -7.21 16.02 11.81
C GLY A 134 -6.32 15.86 10.58
N SER A 135 -5.05 16.25 10.70
CA SER A 135 -4.05 15.90 9.68
C SER A 135 -3.71 14.41 9.78
N MET A 136 -3.05 13.87 8.76
CA MET A 136 -2.54 12.50 8.75
C MET A 136 -1.50 12.20 9.84
N MET A 137 -1.11 13.22 10.61
CA MET A 137 -0.11 13.17 11.68
C MET A 137 -0.73 13.41 13.07
N ASP A 138 -1.98 13.87 13.11
CA ASP A 138 -2.67 14.13 14.37
C ASP A 138 -3.01 12.81 15.05
N ALA A 139 -2.49 12.63 16.26
CA ALA A 139 -2.73 11.45 17.09
C ALA A 139 -3.57 11.76 18.34
N SER A 140 -4.01 13.01 18.53
CA SER A 140 -4.74 13.44 19.73
C SER A 140 -6.07 12.70 19.92
N TRP A 141 -6.70 12.27 18.82
CA TRP A 141 -7.90 11.44 18.83
C TRP A 141 -7.72 10.12 19.57
N ALA A 142 -6.50 9.57 19.63
CA ALA A 142 -6.24 8.31 20.29
C ALA A 142 -6.39 8.40 21.82
N LEU A 143 -6.62 9.57 22.40
CA LEU A 143 -6.99 9.67 23.82
C LEU A 143 -8.39 9.14 24.10
N ASP A 144 -9.24 9.04 23.08
CA ASP A 144 -10.58 8.48 23.17
C ASP A 144 -10.57 6.98 22.78
N PRO A 145 -10.93 6.06 23.70
CA PRO A 145 -10.98 4.62 23.41
C PRO A 145 -11.90 4.24 22.24
N GLN A 146 -13.01 4.97 22.02
CA GLN A 146 -13.93 4.68 20.92
C GLN A 146 -13.31 5.07 19.58
N LYS A 147 -12.59 6.19 19.51
CA LYS A 147 -11.89 6.61 18.29
C LYS A 147 -10.78 5.65 17.90
N ARG A 148 -10.15 4.99 18.88
CA ARG A 148 -9.22 3.87 18.61
C ARG A 148 -9.89 2.70 17.90
N ILE A 149 -11.09 2.33 18.32
CA ILE A 149 -11.86 1.24 17.70
C ILE A 149 -12.32 1.66 16.29
N ASP A 150 -12.77 2.90 16.14
CA ASP A 150 -13.22 3.46 14.86
C ASP A 150 -12.07 3.46 13.84
N PHE A 151 -10.88 3.96 14.23
CA PHE A 151 -9.66 3.91 13.42
C PHE A 151 -9.17 2.49 13.13
N ALA A 152 -9.24 1.60 14.12
CA ALA A 152 -8.68 0.26 13.99
C ALA A 152 -9.44 -0.58 12.96
N TYR A 153 -10.77 -0.58 13.01
CA TYR A 153 -11.57 -1.44 12.15
C TYR A 153 -13.04 -1.01 11.96
N ARG A 154 -13.65 -0.33 12.93
CA ARG A 154 -15.12 -0.16 12.95
C ARG A 154 -15.63 0.82 11.89
N ALA A 155 -14.89 1.89 11.61
CA ALA A 155 -15.37 2.92 10.69
C ALA A 155 -15.51 2.42 9.25
N ASN A 156 -14.57 1.60 8.77
CA ASN A 156 -14.66 1.04 7.42
C ASN A 156 -15.82 0.07 7.25
N HIS A 157 -15.99 -0.86 8.20
CA HIS A 157 -17.13 -1.79 8.23
C HIS A 157 -18.48 -1.06 8.18
N LEU A 158 -18.66 -0.07 9.07
CA LEU A 158 -19.91 0.69 9.12
C LEU A 158 -20.11 1.55 7.87
N THR A 159 -19.03 2.02 7.25
CA THR A 159 -19.08 2.71 5.95
C THR A 159 -19.51 1.77 4.82
N ALA A 160 -19.05 0.51 4.83
CA ALA A 160 -19.48 -0.50 3.87
C ALA A 160 -20.98 -0.80 4.02
N GLN A 161 -21.44 -1.05 5.25
CA GLN A 161 -22.86 -1.26 5.54
C GLN A 161 -23.73 -0.07 5.11
N PHE A 162 -23.32 1.15 5.50
CA PHE A 162 -24.01 2.39 5.14
C PHE A 162 -24.09 2.60 3.63
N THR A 163 -22.98 2.43 2.92
CA THR A 163 -22.92 2.63 1.46
C THR A 163 -23.82 1.64 0.73
N LYS A 164 -23.86 0.38 1.16
CA LYS A 164 -24.76 -0.65 0.60
C LYS A 164 -26.24 -0.31 0.88
N ALA A 165 -26.57 0.14 2.08
CA ALA A 165 -27.92 0.55 2.44
C ALA A 165 -28.37 1.79 1.63
N LEU A 166 -27.52 2.81 1.56
CA LEU A 166 -27.77 4.04 0.82
C LEU A 166 -27.94 3.76 -0.69
N THR A 167 -27.08 2.91 -1.26
CA THR A 167 -27.16 2.48 -2.67
C THR A 167 -28.51 1.82 -2.95
N ARG A 168 -28.94 0.90 -2.09
CA ARG A 168 -30.24 0.21 -2.23
C ARG A 168 -31.41 1.19 -2.21
N THR A 169 -31.38 2.15 -1.28
CA THR A 169 -32.42 3.18 -1.17
C THR A 169 -32.43 4.10 -2.40
N TYR A 170 -31.27 4.53 -2.89
CA TYR A 170 -31.17 5.50 -3.97
C TYR A 170 -31.50 4.92 -5.36
N TYR A 171 -31.08 3.69 -5.63
CA TYR A 171 -31.27 3.03 -6.92
C TYR A 171 -32.39 1.98 -6.94
N GLY A 172 -33.03 1.71 -5.80
CA GLY A 172 -34.10 0.71 -5.68
C GLY A 172 -33.61 -0.74 -5.74
N GLN A 173 -32.30 -0.98 -5.79
CA GLN A 173 -31.70 -2.32 -5.81
C GLN A 173 -30.29 -2.34 -5.19
N PRO A 174 -29.83 -3.49 -4.65
CA PRO A 174 -28.46 -3.61 -4.15
C PRO A 174 -27.43 -3.52 -5.28
N GLN A 175 -26.18 -3.24 -4.90
CA GLN A 175 -25.02 -3.47 -5.76
C GLN A 175 -24.86 -4.96 -6.10
N LYS A 176 -24.25 -5.24 -7.25
CA LYS A 176 -23.84 -6.60 -7.64
C LYS A 176 -22.46 -6.95 -7.10
N TYR A 177 -21.54 -5.98 -7.08
CA TYR A 177 -20.18 -6.15 -6.55
C TYR A 177 -19.77 -4.98 -5.68
N ALA A 178 -18.98 -5.27 -4.64
CA ALA A 178 -18.36 -4.29 -3.77
C ALA A 178 -16.84 -4.50 -3.75
N TYR A 179 -16.10 -3.39 -3.85
CA TYR A 179 -14.64 -3.37 -3.87
C TYR A 179 -14.09 -2.45 -2.78
N PHE A 180 -12.91 -2.79 -2.26
CA PHE A 180 -12.12 -1.89 -1.41
C PHE A 180 -10.74 -1.69 -2.02
N MET A 181 -10.23 -0.46 -1.99
CA MET A 181 -8.85 -0.17 -2.38
C MET A 181 -8.19 0.82 -1.44
N GLY A 182 -6.97 0.51 -1.00
CA GLY A 182 -6.19 1.43 -0.19
C GLY A 182 -4.70 1.13 -0.26
N CYS A 183 -3.89 2.12 0.11
CA CYS A 183 -2.45 2.00 0.24
C CYS A 183 -1.96 2.63 1.56
N SER A 184 -0.87 2.14 2.15
CA SER A 184 -0.41 2.57 3.48
C SER A 184 -1.36 2.14 4.59
N ASP A 185 -1.90 3.07 5.39
CA ASP A 185 -2.98 2.75 6.34
C ASP A 185 -4.23 2.22 5.64
N GLY A 186 -4.60 2.77 4.47
CA GLY A 186 -5.63 2.18 3.61
C GLY A 186 -5.30 0.75 3.18
N GLY A 187 -4.03 0.37 3.10
CA GLY A 187 -3.62 -1.03 2.88
C GLY A 187 -3.82 -1.90 4.13
N ARG A 188 -3.58 -1.36 5.33
CA ARG A 188 -3.89 -2.00 6.62
C ARG A 188 -5.41 -2.17 6.79
N GLU A 189 -6.18 -1.13 6.50
CA GLU A 189 -7.64 -1.12 6.47
C GLU A 189 -8.18 -2.20 5.52
N ALA A 190 -7.65 -2.26 4.29
CA ALA A 190 -8.01 -3.28 3.31
C ALA A 190 -7.79 -4.71 3.84
N LEU A 191 -6.67 -4.94 4.52
CA LEU A 191 -6.40 -6.23 5.17
C LEU A 191 -7.32 -6.47 6.38
N MET A 192 -7.63 -5.45 7.18
CA MET A 192 -8.58 -5.57 8.30
C MET A 192 -9.97 -5.98 7.83
N GLU A 193 -10.47 -5.40 6.74
CA GLU A 193 -11.74 -5.78 6.13
C GLU A 193 -11.72 -7.25 5.69
N ALA A 194 -10.66 -7.70 5.01
CA ALA A 194 -10.53 -9.10 4.62
C ALA A 194 -10.48 -10.06 5.83
N GLN A 195 -9.84 -9.65 6.92
CA GLN A 195 -9.61 -10.48 8.11
C GLN A 195 -10.82 -10.55 9.04
N ARG A 196 -11.49 -9.41 9.26
CA ARG A 196 -12.57 -9.26 10.26
C ARG A 196 -13.97 -9.27 9.65
N PHE A 197 -14.13 -8.76 8.43
CA PHE A 197 -15.42 -8.53 7.78
C PHE A 197 -15.44 -9.15 6.37
N PRO A 198 -15.31 -10.48 6.27
CA PRO A 198 -15.08 -11.16 4.99
C PRO A 198 -16.20 -10.98 3.95
N ASP A 199 -17.39 -10.58 4.39
CA ASP A 199 -18.57 -10.37 3.53
C ASP A 199 -18.71 -8.92 3.04
N ASP A 200 -17.80 -8.02 3.43
CA ASP A 200 -17.95 -6.62 3.06
C ASP A 200 -17.61 -6.34 1.60
N PHE A 201 -16.58 -6.99 1.08
CA PHE A 201 -16.08 -6.73 -0.26
C PHE A 201 -15.78 -8.02 -1.02
N ASN A 202 -16.23 -8.08 -2.27
CA ASN A 202 -15.92 -9.20 -3.16
C ASN A 202 -14.47 -9.15 -3.64
N GLY A 203 -13.90 -7.95 -3.78
CA GLY A 203 -12.51 -7.76 -4.20
C GLY A 203 -11.83 -6.66 -3.41
N ILE A 204 -10.61 -6.91 -2.96
CA ILE A 204 -9.79 -5.98 -2.18
C ILE A 204 -8.44 -5.78 -2.87
N SER A 205 -7.98 -4.54 -2.95
CA SER A 205 -6.59 -4.20 -3.26
C SER A 205 -5.92 -3.57 -2.04
N ALA A 206 -4.91 -4.25 -1.49
CA ALA A 206 -4.12 -3.77 -0.36
C ALA A 206 -2.70 -3.41 -0.84
N GLY A 207 -2.39 -2.12 -0.87
CA GLY A 207 -1.09 -1.58 -1.25
C GLY A 207 -0.24 -1.20 -0.06
N ALA A 208 1.06 -1.52 -0.10
CA ALA A 208 2.03 -1.17 0.92
C ALA A 208 1.45 -1.18 2.35
N PRO A 209 0.81 -2.29 2.80
CA PRO A 209 -0.04 -2.24 3.98
C PRO A 209 0.78 -1.99 5.24
N ALA A 210 0.32 -1.04 6.07
CA ALA A 210 0.82 -0.84 7.44
C ALA A 210 0.37 -1.99 8.39
N ALA A 211 0.48 -3.24 7.94
CA ALA A 211 -0.06 -4.41 8.61
C ALA A 211 0.53 -4.59 10.02
N TYR A 212 1.83 -4.33 10.17
CA TYR A 212 2.54 -4.37 11.45
C TYR A 212 2.50 -3.01 12.18
N PHE A 213 1.34 -2.36 12.18
CA PHE A 213 1.14 -0.97 12.58
C PHE A 213 1.90 -0.58 13.85
N THR A 214 1.86 -1.40 14.90
CA THR A 214 2.53 -1.12 16.18
C THR A 214 4.04 -0.96 16.02
N VAL A 215 4.73 -1.95 15.44
CA VAL A 215 6.20 -1.96 15.29
C VAL A 215 6.69 -1.15 14.10
N GLN A 216 5.86 -1.01 13.06
CA GLN A 216 6.10 -0.13 11.92
C GLN A 216 6.22 1.32 12.40
N ASN A 217 5.23 1.80 13.15
CA ASN A 217 5.19 3.17 13.64
C ASN A 217 6.06 3.41 14.87
N SER A 218 6.55 2.40 15.59
CA SER A 218 7.48 2.59 16.71
C SER A 218 8.92 2.20 16.34
N PHE A 219 9.21 0.90 16.31
CA PHE A 219 10.56 0.37 16.15
C PHE A 219 11.18 0.67 14.78
N TYR A 220 10.44 0.54 13.68
CA TYR A 220 11.00 0.79 12.34
C TYR A 220 11.29 2.28 12.12
N HIS A 221 10.27 3.14 12.23
CA HIS A 221 10.46 4.58 12.04
C HIS A 221 11.36 5.19 13.13
N GLY A 222 11.20 4.80 14.39
CA GLY A 222 12.06 5.28 15.47
C GLY A 222 13.53 4.93 15.24
N TRP A 223 13.83 3.71 14.76
CA TRP A 223 15.20 3.29 14.49
C TRP A 223 15.83 4.08 13.35
N ASN A 224 15.08 4.36 12.28
CA ASN A 224 15.54 5.17 11.15
C ASN A 224 15.96 6.60 11.58
N VAL A 225 15.48 7.08 12.74
CA VAL A 225 15.93 8.33 13.34
C VAL A 225 17.14 8.09 14.24
N VAL A 226 16.99 7.26 15.27
CA VAL A 226 17.98 7.10 16.36
C VAL A 226 19.28 6.50 15.86
N ALA A 227 19.23 5.58 14.88
CA ALA A 227 20.42 4.98 14.29
C ALA A 227 21.31 5.99 13.55
N ASN A 228 20.75 7.15 13.16
CA ASN A 228 21.43 8.21 12.41
C ASN A 228 21.77 9.44 13.27
N GLN A 229 21.67 9.36 14.60
CA GLN A 229 21.92 10.50 15.49
C GLN A 229 23.16 10.32 16.36
N ARG A 230 23.86 11.43 16.60
CA ARG A 230 24.85 11.57 17.68
C ARG A 230 24.14 11.83 19.01
N ALA A 231 24.90 11.78 20.11
CA ALA A 231 24.40 12.06 21.45
C ALA A 231 23.83 13.48 21.62
N ASP A 232 24.29 14.45 20.82
CA ASP A 232 23.76 15.82 20.78
C ASP A 232 22.50 15.97 19.90
N GLY A 233 22.00 14.87 19.32
CA GLY A 233 20.85 14.84 18.44
C GLY A 233 21.14 15.18 16.97
N SER A 234 22.37 15.56 16.62
CA SER A 234 22.75 15.86 15.25
C SER A 234 22.77 14.62 14.36
N ALA A 235 22.26 14.74 13.13
CA ALA A 235 22.29 13.68 12.15
C ALA A 235 23.70 13.47 11.56
N ILE A 236 24.02 12.22 11.24
CA ILE A 236 25.32 11.79 10.74
C ILE A 236 25.30 11.67 9.21
N LEU A 237 24.38 10.86 8.69
CA LEU A 237 24.15 10.62 7.27
C LEU A 237 23.01 11.53 6.78
N LEU A 238 23.27 12.26 5.70
CA LEU A 238 22.36 13.26 5.13
C LEU A 238 21.93 12.87 3.71
N LYS A 239 20.83 13.47 3.22
CA LYS A 239 20.28 13.17 1.90
C LYS A 239 21.26 13.34 0.73
N ASN A 240 22.16 14.32 0.81
CA ASN A 240 23.18 14.55 -0.23
C ASN A 240 24.15 13.37 -0.43
N ARG A 241 24.17 12.40 0.49
CA ARG A 241 25.02 11.20 0.45
C ARG A 241 24.34 10.02 -0.28
N LEU A 242 23.01 10.06 -0.44
CA LEU A 242 22.23 8.92 -0.91
C LEU A 242 22.53 8.54 -2.36
N ALA A 243 22.83 9.51 -3.23
CA ALA A 243 23.19 9.22 -4.62
C ALA A 243 24.50 8.41 -4.73
N LEU A 244 25.51 8.75 -3.92
CA LEU A 244 26.77 8.00 -3.86
C LEU A 244 26.52 6.58 -3.34
N LEU A 245 25.69 6.45 -2.31
CA LEU A 245 25.37 5.15 -1.72
C LEU A 245 24.64 4.25 -2.72
N HIS A 246 23.60 4.78 -3.37
CA HIS A 246 22.81 4.07 -4.36
C HIS A 246 23.67 3.57 -5.53
N GLN A 247 24.54 4.43 -6.08
CA GLN A 247 25.47 4.02 -7.14
C GLN A 247 26.41 2.91 -6.69
N THR A 248 26.90 2.98 -5.45
CA THR A 248 27.78 1.97 -4.87
C THR A 248 27.05 0.62 -4.72
N VAL A 249 25.79 0.66 -4.29
CA VAL A 249 24.92 -0.52 -4.18
C VAL A 249 24.67 -1.15 -5.55
N LEU A 250 24.29 -0.36 -6.56
CA LEU A 250 24.05 -0.85 -7.92
C LEU A 250 25.30 -1.46 -8.58
N ALA A 251 26.50 -1.07 -8.15
CA ALA A 251 27.74 -1.65 -8.63
C ALA A 251 28.00 -3.07 -8.07
N HIS A 252 27.38 -3.44 -6.95
CA HIS A 252 27.59 -4.72 -6.26
C HIS A 252 26.37 -5.65 -6.29
N CYS A 253 25.17 -5.12 -6.52
CA CYS A 253 23.95 -5.90 -6.62
C CYS A 253 23.60 -6.28 -8.07
N PRO A 254 23.20 -7.54 -8.34
CA PRO A 254 22.65 -7.89 -9.65
C PRO A 254 21.31 -7.18 -9.84
N THR A 255 21.09 -6.55 -11.00
CA THR A 255 19.78 -5.95 -11.31
C THR A 255 18.71 -7.00 -11.57
N GLU A 256 19.11 -8.22 -11.96
CA GLU A 256 18.30 -9.39 -12.38
C GLU A 256 17.36 -9.15 -13.58
N SER A 257 17.04 -7.89 -13.92
CA SER A 257 16.15 -7.51 -15.02
C SER A 257 16.77 -7.66 -16.42
N GLY A 258 18.10 -7.79 -16.51
CA GLY A 258 18.81 -7.76 -17.79
C GLY A 258 18.94 -6.35 -18.41
N VAL A 259 18.53 -5.30 -17.69
CA VAL A 259 18.70 -3.89 -18.09
C VAL A 259 19.46 -3.11 -17.00
N LYS A 260 20.16 -2.05 -17.43
CA LYS A 260 20.91 -1.13 -16.56
C LYS A 260 20.14 0.20 -16.45
N ASP A 261 19.07 0.19 -15.68
CA ASP A 261 18.16 1.33 -15.51
C ASP A 261 18.18 1.90 -14.07
N GLY A 262 19.13 1.44 -13.26
CA GLY A 262 19.27 1.88 -11.87
C GLY A 262 18.27 1.22 -10.91
N VAL A 263 17.52 0.21 -11.34
CA VAL A 263 16.52 -0.46 -10.51
C VAL A 263 16.91 -1.92 -10.27
N LEU A 264 16.85 -2.34 -9.01
CA LEU A 264 16.95 -3.76 -8.64
C LEU A 264 15.58 -4.42 -8.82
N ALA A 265 15.46 -5.38 -9.74
CA ALA A 265 14.21 -6.13 -9.94
C ALA A 265 13.79 -6.91 -8.68
N ASN A 266 14.79 -7.34 -7.90
CA ASN A 266 14.60 -8.07 -6.66
C ASN A 266 15.71 -7.68 -5.67
N PRO A 267 15.45 -6.69 -4.79
CA PRO A 267 16.44 -6.26 -3.82
C PRO A 267 16.71 -7.32 -2.73
N PHE A 268 15.82 -8.29 -2.54
CA PHE A 268 16.02 -9.37 -1.55
C PHE A 268 17.11 -10.37 -1.95
N ALA A 269 17.52 -10.40 -3.22
CA ALA A 269 18.64 -11.22 -3.68
C ALA A 269 20.01 -10.59 -3.35
N CYS A 270 20.05 -9.33 -2.89
CA CYS A 270 21.28 -8.64 -2.55
C CYS A 270 21.48 -8.53 -1.03
N HIS A 271 22.73 -8.62 -0.59
CA HIS A 271 23.11 -8.47 0.81
C HIS A 271 24.22 -7.45 0.95
N PHE A 272 23.95 -6.37 1.67
CA PHE A 272 24.90 -5.29 1.88
C PHE A 272 26.19 -5.79 2.54
N SER A 273 27.34 -5.32 2.05
CA SER A 273 28.62 -5.46 2.72
C SER A 273 29.27 -4.08 2.89
N LYS A 274 29.76 -3.82 4.10
CA LYS A 274 30.53 -2.60 4.40
C LYS A 274 31.76 -2.43 3.50
N SER A 275 32.31 -3.53 2.95
CA SER A 275 33.47 -3.49 2.05
C SER A 275 33.17 -2.82 0.70
N TRP A 276 31.90 -2.60 0.36
CA TRP A 276 31.52 -1.87 -0.84
C TRP A 276 31.78 -0.38 -0.71
N LEU A 277 31.78 0.14 0.52
CA LEU A 277 31.89 1.57 0.79
C LEU A 277 33.36 1.97 0.87
N LYS A 278 33.75 2.97 0.08
CA LYS A 278 35.08 3.58 0.19
C LYS A 278 35.16 4.44 1.45
N THR A 279 36.04 4.10 2.39
CA THR A 279 36.28 4.92 3.58
C THR A 279 37.10 6.17 3.24
N CYS A 280 36.67 7.32 3.73
CA CYS A 280 37.44 8.56 3.63
C CYS A 280 38.70 8.51 4.50
N ALA A 281 39.79 9.12 4.04
CA ALA A 281 40.91 9.43 4.93
C ALA A 281 40.44 10.37 6.06
N ALA A 282 41.00 10.21 7.26
CA ALA A 282 40.55 10.96 8.44
C ALA A 282 40.60 12.49 8.26
N ASN A 283 41.56 12.97 7.48
CA ASN A 283 41.79 14.37 7.16
C ASN A 283 41.33 14.77 5.73
N ALA A 284 40.52 13.94 5.07
CA ALA A 284 40.02 14.25 3.73
C ALA A 284 39.16 15.53 3.75
N ALA A 285 39.61 16.56 3.03
CA ALA A 285 38.86 17.80 2.84
C ALA A 285 37.65 17.59 1.92
N ASP A 286 37.82 16.78 0.86
CA ASP A 286 36.73 16.34 -0.01
C ASP A 286 36.26 14.93 0.39
N LYS A 287 34.96 14.83 0.67
CA LYS A 287 34.26 13.59 1.04
C LYS A 287 33.22 13.19 0.00
N SER A 288 33.18 13.83 -1.16
CA SER A 288 32.16 13.62 -2.20
C SER A 288 32.14 12.20 -2.77
N ALA A 289 33.25 11.47 -2.71
CA ALA A 289 33.42 10.13 -3.30
C ALA A 289 33.78 9.03 -2.29
N CYS A 290 33.59 9.26 -0.99
CA CYS A 290 33.85 8.30 0.07
C CYS A 290 32.92 8.55 1.26
N PHE A 291 32.82 7.60 2.19
CA PHE A 291 32.06 7.73 3.42
C PHE A 291 32.99 7.79 4.63
N THR A 292 32.66 8.60 5.63
CA THR A 292 33.34 8.57 6.93
C THR A 292 33.01 7.27 7.66
N ALA A 293 33.84 6.89 8.65
CA ALA A 293 33.57 5.70 9.47
C ALA A 293 32.22 5.79 10.20
N GLU A 294 31.82 6.99 10.62
CA GLU A 294 30.53 7.24 11.27
C GLU A 294 29.35 7.03 10.30
N GLU A 295 29.45 7.58 9.08
CA GLU A 295 28.45 7.36 8.02
C GLU A 295 28.30 5.87 7.67
N ILE A 296 29.42 5.15 7.53
CA ILE A 296 29.41 3.70 7.26
C ILE A 296 28.67 2.94 8.36
N GLY A 297 28.93 3.29 9.63
CA GLY A 297 28.25 2.69 10.78
C GLY A 297 26.74 2.95 10.78
N VAL A 298 26.30 4.14 10.36
CA VAL A 298 24.86 4.43 10.21
C VAL A 298 24.25 3.63 9.07
N ILE A 299 24.90 3.58 7.90
CA ILE A 299 24.41 2.83 6.74
C ILE A 299 24.18 1.36 7.11
N GLU A 300 25.15 0.76 7.81
CA GLU A 300 25.04 -0.62 8.29
C GLU A 300 23.84 -0.80 9.24
N LYS A 301 23.67 0.09 10.23
CA LYS A 301 22.53 0.04 11.16
C LYS A 301 21.17 0.20 10.45
N LEU A 302 21.08 1.09 9.46
CA LEU A 302 19.85 1.35 8.72
C LEU A 302 19.44 0.14 7.87
N TYR A 303 20.37 -0.55 7.21
CA TYR A 303 20.09 -1.81 6.50
C TYR A 303 19.73 -2.96 7.44
N GLN A 304 20.32 -3.02 8.64
CA GLN A 304 20.04 -4.09 9.61
C GLN A 304 18.67 -3.95 10.28
N GLY A 305 18.21 -2.72 10.51
CA GLY A 305 17.00 -2.43 11.29
C GLY A 305 17.18 -2.63 12.80
N ALA A 306 16.14 -2.33 13.57
CA ALA A 306 16.18 -2.38 15.04
C ALA A 306 16.40 -3.80 15.58
N LYS A 307 17.56 -4.01 16.22
CA LYS A 307 17.91 -5.26 16.92
C LYS A 307 18.71 -4.97 18.19
N ASP A 308 18.63 -5.86 19.19
CA ASP A 308 19.53 -5.81 20.35
C ASP A 308 20.82 -6.63 20.12
N ALA A 309 21.74 -6.55 21.09
CA ALA A 309 23.01 -7.28 21.07
C ALA A 309 22.86 -8.81 21.11
N SER A 310 21.70 -9.31 21.56
CA SER A 310 21.36 -10.74 21.59
C SER A 310 20.76 -11.20 20.25
N GLY A 311 20.54 -10.29 19.31
CA GLY A 311 19.98 -10.58 17.99
C GLY A 311 18.45 -10.58 17.95
N HIS A 312 17.77 -10.17 19.02
CA HIS A 312 16.31 -10.00 18.98
C HIS A 312 15.95 -8.89 18.01
N GLN A 313 15.03 -9.17 17.10
CA GLN A 313 14.60 -8.29 16.04
C GLN A 313 13.25 -7.65 16.39
N PHE A 314 13.25 -6.32 16.51
CA PHE A 314 12.07 -5.56 16.92
C PHE A 314 11.37 -4.83 15.75
N ALA A 315 12.04 -4.67 14.61
CA ALA A 315 11.48 -4.11 13.39
C ALA A 315 11.34 -5.18 12.28
N VAL A 316 10.37 -5.00 11.39
CA VAL A 316 10.10 -5.90 10.24
C VAL A 316 11.33 -6.12 9.35
N GLY A 317 12.22 -5.13 9.28
CA GLY A 317 13.52 -5.19 8.62
C GLY A 317 14.17 -3.81 8.68
N GLY A 318 15.38 -3.69 8.12
CA GLY A 318 15.97 -2.38 7.83
C GLY A 318 15.49 -1.82 6.49
N LEU A 319 15.97 -0.62 6.14
CA LEU A 319 15.71 -0.01 4.84
C LEU A 319 16.18 -0.94 3.71
N ILE A 320 15.41 -1.00 2.63
CA ILE A 320 15.65 -1.97 1.56
C ILE A 320 16.83 -1.53 0.68
N ILE A 321 17.67 -2.50 0.28
CA ILE A 321 18.76 -2.28 -0.67
C ILE A 321 18.17 -1.86 -2.02
N GLY A 322 18.72 -0.82 -2.64
CA GLY A 322 18.20 -0.22 -3.86
C GLY A 322 17.17 0.89 -3.62
N SER A 323 16.75 1.15 -2.37
CA SER A 323 15.80 2.23 -2.03
C SER A 323 16.48 3.53 -1.54
N GLU A 324 17.81 3.60 -1.61
CA GLU A 324 18.63 4.60 -0.92
C GLU A 324 18.21 6.03 -1.24
N LEU A 325 17.88 6.32 -2.50
CA LEU A 325 17.52 7.66 -2.95
C LEU A 325 16.29 8.24 -2.23
N ARG A 326 15.48 7.39 -1.59
CA ARG A 326 14.27 7.77 -0.88
C ARG A 326 14.37 7.67 0.62
N TRP A 327 15.52 7.27 1.16
CA TRP A 327 15.67 7.09 2.60
C TRP A 327 15.26 8.33 3.39
N PRO A 328 14.53 8.17 4.51
CA PRO A 328 13.96 9.28 5.26
C PRO A 328 15.02 10.00 6.12
N LEU A 329 16.08 10.51 5.48
CA LEU A 329 17.17 11.24 6.12
C LEU A 329 16.89 12.76 6.10
N PRO A 330 17.45 13.52 7.05
CA PRO A 330 17.39 14.99 7.01
C PRO A 330 18.32 15.58 5.94
N GLU A 331 18.03 16.81 5.51
CA GLU A 331 18.87 17.58 4.58
C GLU A 331 20.13 18.14 5.27
N THR A 332 20.02 18.45 6.56
CA THR A 332 21.10 19.07 7.37
C THR A 332 21.28 18.30 8.68
N ALA A 333 22.43 18.49 9.33
CA ALA A 333 22.73 17.81 10.59
C ALA A 333 21.74 18.17 11.72
N GLN A 334 21.11 19.34 11.69
CA GLN A 334 20.12 19.78 12.67
C GLN A 334 18.68 19.59 12.17
N GLY A 335 18.49 19.02 10.98
CA GLY A 335 17.18 18.78 10.38
C GLY A 335 16.47 17.56 10.99
N SER A 336 15.16 17.50 10.79
CA SER A 336 14.34 16.37 11.22
C SER A 336 14.23 15.30 10.14
N SER A 337 14.33 14.03 10.53
CA SER A 337 13.94 12.91 9.68
C SER A 337 12.42 12.85 9.55
N PRO A 338 11.86 12.61 8.36
CA PRO A 338 10.44 12.33 8.19
C PRO A 338 9.94 11.18 9.07
N SER A 339 10.79 10.16 9.35
CA SER A 339 10.40 9.04 10.21
C SER A 339 10.10 9.46 11.65
N ALA A 340 10.70 10.56 12.13
CA ALA A 340 10.39 11.07 13.47
C ALA A 340 8.91 11.48 13.61
N MET A 341 8.32 11.95 12.50
CA MET A 341 6.95 12.43 12.46
C MET A 341 5.96 11.27 12.50
N MET A 342 6.30 10.09 11.97
CA MET A 342 5.51 8.87 12.16
C MET A 342 5.64 8.34 13.59
N ALA A 343 6.88 8.32 14.10
CA ALA A 343 7.18 7.61 15.33
C ALA A 343 6.70 8.31 16.60
N LEU A 344 6.90 9.62 16.70
CA LEU A 344 6.62 10.33 17.94
C LEU A 344 5.12 10.38 18.29
N PRO A 345 4.19 10.72 17.36
CA PRO A 345 2.76 10.69 17.66
C PRO A 345 2.27 9.28 18.00
N ALA A 346 2.77 8.26 17.30
CA ALA A 346 2.43 6.87 17.60
C ALA A 346 2.86 6.46 19.01
N LEU A 347 4.10 6.77 19.39
CA LEU A 347 4.66 6.45 20.71
C LEU A 347 4.00 7.23 21.85
N GLN A 348 3.62 8.48 21.64
CA GLN A 348 3.07 9.33 22.70
C GLN A 348 1.55 9.19 22.89
N TYR A 349 0.82 8.75 21.86
CA TYR A 349 -0.65 8.73 21.86
C TYR A 349 -1.23 7.37 21.47
N VAL A 350 -0.87 6.85 20.29
CA VAL A 350 -1.60 5.73 19.67
C VAL A 350 -1.26 4.38 20.30
N LEU A 351 0.02 4.17 20.61
CA LEU A 351 0.57 2.89 21.07
C LEU A 351 0.70 2.79 22.60
N THR A 352 0.26 3.81 23.32
CA THR A 352 0.14 3.82 24.78
C THR A 352 -1.31 3.58 25.16
N ALA A 353 -1.57 2.62 26.06
CA ALA A 353 -2.93 2.32 26.52
C ALA A 353 -3.46 3.37 27.52
N GLU A 354 -2.57 4.11 28.18
CA GLU A 354 -2.87 5.02 29.30
C GLU A 354 -2.58 6.48 28.93
N GLY A 355 -3.52 7.13 28.24
CA GLY A 355 -3.42 8.55 27.92
C GLY A 355 -2.15 8.96 27.17
N LYS A 356 -1.87 10.27 27.15
CA LYS A 356 -0.68 10.83 26.48
C LYS A 356 0.56 10.62 27.35
N LYS A 357 1.62 10.02 26.80
CA LYS A 357 2.94 9.88 27.43
C LYS A 357 3.93 10.91 26.84
N SER A 358 3.81 12.17 27.27
CA SER A 358 4.58 13.30 26.70
C SER A 358 6.08 13.24 27.01
N ASP A 359 6.47 12.43 27.98
CA ASP A 359 7.84 12.16 28.42
C ASP A 359 8.61 11.26 27.44
N ILE A 360 7.93 10.51 26.58
CA ILE A 360 8.60 9.69 25.56
C ILE A 360 9.18 10.60 24.47
N THR A 361 10.50 10.51 24.29
CA THR A 361 11.23 11.10 23.16
C THR A 361 11.97 10.00 22.40
N LEU A 362 12.26 10.22 21.12
CA LEU A 362 13.01 9.25 20.32
C LEU A 362 14.42 9.01 20.85
N ALA A 363 15.07 10.05 21.38
CA ALA A 363 16.41 9.94 21.97
C ALA A 363 16.45 9.04 23.22
N HIS A 364 15.32 8.89 23.93
CA HIS A 364 15.22 8.08 25.14
C HIS A 364 14.35 6.82 24.96
N PHE A 365 13.93 6.51 23.73
CA PHE A 365 13.16 5.31 23.45
C PHE A 365 14.11 4.11 23.31
N GLY A 366 13.96 3.12 24.20
CA GLY A 366 14.75 1.89 24.18
C GLY A 366 14.25 0.91 23.12
N PHE A 367 15.14 0.47 22.23
CA PHE A 367 14.86 -0.60 21.27
C PHE A 367 15.13 -1.95 21.92
N ASP A 368 14.29 -2.32 22.88
CA ASP A 368 14.45 -3.49 23.73
C ASP A 368 13.15 -4.31 23.86
N GLN A 369 13.27 -5.46 24.52
CA GLN A 369 12.16 -6.40 24.69
C GLN A 369 11.04 -5.87 25.59
N ALA A 370 11.35 -5.04 26.59
CA ALA A 370 10.35 -4.51 27.52
C ALA A 370 9.43 -3.51 26.80
N ASN A 371 10.01 -2.56 26.05
CA ASN A 371 9.25 -1.65 25.22
C ASN A 371 8.49 -2.40 24.11
N PHE A 372 9.10 -3.43 23.53
CA PHE A 372 8.43 -4.25 22.51
C PHE A 372 7.16 -4.87 23.08
N GLN A 373 7.27 -5.61 24.19
CA GLN A 373 6.15 -6.26 24.84
C GLN A 373 5.05 -5.25 25.25
N GLN A 374 5.44 -4.07 25.73
CA GLN A 374 4.49 -3.04 26.13
C GLN A 374 3.69 -2.50 24.94
N LEU A 375 4.36 -2.11 23.85
CA LEU A 375 3.69 -1.51 22.68
C LEU A 375 2.88 -2.54 21.88
N THR A 376 3.31 -3.81 21.86
CA THR A 376 2.60 -4.87 21.12
C THR A 376 1.33 -5.37 21.83
N LYS A 377 1.03 -4.92 23.05
CA LYS A 377 -0.27 -5.19 23.70
C LYS A 377 -1.47 -4.71 22.87
N LEU A 378 -1.27 -3.66 22.07
CA LEU A 378 -2.30 -3.11 21.16
C LEU A 378 -2.25 -3.71 19.75
N ALA A 379 -1.38 -4.69 19.50
CA ALA A 379 -1.31 -5.37 18.21
C ALA A 379 -2.65 -6.02 17.81
N PRO A 380 -3.41 -6.71 18.70
CA PRO A 380 -4.71 -7.29 18.33
C PRO A 380 -5.77 -6.25 17.94
N LEU A 381 -5.55 -4.97 18.25
CA LEU A 381 -6.40 -3.86 17.82
C LEU A 381 -5.95 -3.32 16.46
N TYR A 382 -4.68 -2.91 16.35
CA TYR A 382 -4.20 -2.15 15.18
C TYR A 382 -3.53 -2.99 14.09
N ASN A 383 -2.88 -4.11 14.41
CA ASN A 383 -2.15 -4.88 13.41
C ASN A 383 -3.10 -5.69 12.54
N ALA A 384 -2.92 -5.61 11.23
CA ALA A 384 -3.66 -6.39 10.23
C ALA A 384 -2.83 -7.61 9.79
N THR A 385 -2.41 -8.42 10.77
CA THR A 385 -1.49 -9.55 10.59
C THR A 385 -2.15 -10.90 10.84
N ASP A 386 -3.48 -10.98 10.84
CA ASP A 386 -4.17 -12.27 10.89
C ASP A 386 -4.05 -12.98 9.54
N THR A 387 -3.43 -14.15 9.57
CA THR A 387 -3.16 -14.93 8.36
C THR A 387 -4.29 -15.88 8.00
N ASN A 388 -5.34 -15.99 8.82
CA ASN A 388 -6.48 -16.84 8.56
C ASN A 388 -7.49 -16.17 7.62
N LEU A 389 -7.21 -16.19 6.32
CA LEU A 389 -8.16 -15.72 5.29
C LEU A 389 -9.16 -16.79 4.82
N LYS A 390 -9.35 -17.89 5.58
CA LYS A 390 -10.34 -18.93 5.20
C LYS A 390 -11.76 -18.38 5.11
N PRO A 391 -12.26 -17.52 6.02
CA PRO A 391 -13.60 -16.92 5.90
C PRO A 391 -13.73 -16.06 4.64
N TYR A 392 -12.76 -15.19 4.35
CA TYR A 392 -12.76 -14.36 3.14
C TYR A 392 -12.75 -15.20 1.86
N ALA A 393 -11.93 -16.25 1.84
CA ALA A 393 -11.91 -17.21 0.76
C ALA A 393 -13.28 -17.90 0.58
N ALA A 394 -13.92 -18.32 1.67
CA ALA A 394 -15.23 -18.97 1.66
C ALA A 394 -16.34 -18.05 1.13
N ALA A 395 -16.28 -16.75 1.44
CA ALA A 395 -17.14 -15.72 0.86
C ALA A 395 -16.86 -15.43 -0.64
N GLY A 396 -15.83 -16.07 -1.23
CA GLY A 396 -15.45 -15.92 -2.63
C GLY A 396 -14.51 -14.74 -2.90
N GLY A 397 -14.03 -14.08 -1.85
CA GLY A 397 -13.21 -12.87 -1.90
C GLY A 397 -11.90 -13.02 -2.67
N LYS A 398 -11.49 -11.95 -3.36
CA LYS A 398 -10.24 -11.83 -4.13
C LYS A 398 -9.38 -10.68 -3.60
N LEU A 399 -8.12 -10.96 -3.27
CA LEU A 399 -7.18 -10.00 -2.71
C LEU A 399 -5.98 -9.82 -3.66
N ILE A 400 -5.82 -8.62 -4.19
CA ILE A 400 -4.54 -8.18 -4.78
C ILE A 400 -3.75 -7.48 -3.69
N LEU A 401 -2.60 -8.06 -3.35
CA LEU A 401 -1.61 -7.48 -2.45
C LEU A 401 -0.48 -6.90 -3.31
N TRP A 402 -0.02 -5.69 -3.03
CA TRP A 402 1.11 -5.12 -3.75
C TRP A 402 1.99 -4.24 -2.88
N HIS A 403 3.25 -4.07 -3.27
CA HIS A 403 4.20 -3.22 -2.54
C HIS A 403 5.28 -2.68 -3.47
N GLY A 404 5.64 -1.41 -3.27
CA GLY A 404 6.87 -0.83 -3.85
C GLY A 404 8.12 -1.42 -3.20
N LEU A 405 9.11 -1.78 -4.01
CA LEU A 405 10.38 -2.33 -3.50
C LEU A 405 11.39 -1.24 -3.10
N ALA A 406 11.09 0.03 -3.41
CA ALA A 406 11.82 1.19 -2.92
C ALA A 406 11.02 2.00 -1.88
N ASP A 407 10.05 1.36 -1.21
CA ASP A 407 9.20 2.00 -0.21
C ASP A 407 10.03 2.47 1.00
N ASP A 408 10.02 3.78 1.22
CA ASP A 408 10.75 4.48 2.28
C ASP A 408 9.93 4.70 3.55
N SER A 409 8.64 4.37 3.50
CA SER A 409 7.70 4.51 4.61
C SER A 409 7.42 3.17 5.26
N ILE A 410 6.98 2.16 4.49
CA ILE A 410 6.58 0.85 5.00
C ILE A 410 7.51 -0.22 4.44
N ASN A 411 7.98 -1.13 5.29
CA ASN A 411 8.93 -2.14 4.85
C ASN A 411 8.24 -3.27 4.05
N PRO A 412 8.62 -3.53 2.78
CA PRO A 412 8.02 -4.59 1.97
C PRO A 412 8.24 -6.01 2.53
N THR A 413 9.23 -6.19 3.40
CA THR A 413 9.45 -7.45 4.14
C THR A 413 8.19 -7.93 4.85
N GLY A 414 7.46 -7.03 5.52
CA GLY A 414 6.24 -7.40 6.24
C GLY A 414 5.14 -7.92 5.32
N THR A 415 5.01 -7.33 4.12
CA THR A 415 4.02 -7.78 3.12
C THR A 415 4.38 -9.13 2.53
N LEU A 416 5.67 -9.36 2.25
CA LEU A 416 6.15 -10.65 1.77
C LEU A 416 5.96 -11.76 2.81
N ALA A 417 6.26 -11.47 4.09
CA ALA A 417 6.00 -12.39 5.19
C ALA A 417 4.51 -12.71 5.34
N TYR A 418 3.65 -11.68 5.32
CA TYR A 418 2.19 -11.84 5.37
C TYR A 418 1.66 -12.74 4.26
N TYR A 419 2.05 -12.49 3.01
CA TYR A 419 1.64 -13.31 1.87
C TYR A 419 2.03 -14.78 2.03
N ARG A 420 3.28 -15.04 2.45
CA ARG A 420 3.80 -16.40 2.62
C ARG A 420 3.02 -17.17 3.69
N GLU A 421 2.78 -16.56 4.84
CA GLU A 421 2.02 -17.19 5.93
C GLU A 421 0.56 -17.43 5.54
N VAL A 422 -0.12 -16.47 4.90
CA VAL A 422 -1.48 -16.68 4.36
C VAL A 422 -1.51 -17.82 3.34
N ALA A 423 -0.57 -17.84 2.40
CA ALA A 423 -0.50 -18.87 1.38
C ALA A 423 -0.26 -20.26 1.99
N GLN A 424 0.56 -20.34 3.05
CA GLN A 424 0.76 -21.56 3.83
C GLN A 424 -0.52 -22.00 4.56
N GLN A 425 -1.23 -21.08 5.20
CA GLN A 425 -2.48 -21.38 5.95
C GLN A 425 -3.63 -21.83 5.05
N LEU A 426 -3.73 -21.26 3.84
CA LEU A 426 -4.73 -21.65 2.84
C LEU A 426 -4.35 -22.90 2.06
N GLY A 427 -3.04 -23.17 1.93
CA GLY A 427 -2.49 -24.14 0.99
C GLY A 427 -2.46 -23.59 -0.46
N THR A 428 -1.51 -24.08 -1.26
CA THR A 428 -1.16 -23.53 -2.58
C THR A 428 -2.35 -23.35 -3.51
N HIS A 429 -3.22 -24.36 -3.64
CA HIS A 429 -4.35 -24.31 -4.55
C HIS A 429 -5.36 -23.23 -4.15
N ARG A 430 -5.71 -23.14 -2.86
CA ARG A 430 -6.69 -22.16 -2.38
C ARG A 430 -6.09 -20.75 -2.38
N ALA A 431 -4.83 -20.60 -1.99
CA ALA A 431 -4.11 -19.33 -2.05
C ALA A 431 -4.15 -18.74 -3.47
N ALA A 432 -3.87 -19.54 -4.50
CA ALA A 432 -3.89 -19.10 -5.90
C ALA A 432 -5.27 -18.58 -6.39
N GLN A 433 -6.35 -18.97 -5.72
CA GLN A 433 -7.72 -18.53 -6.02
C GLN A 433 -8.17 -17.29 -5.23
N VAL A 434 -7.41 -16.91 -4.20
CA VAL A 434 -7.82 -15.92 -3.19
C VAL A 434 -6.87 -14.73 -3.17
N ILE A 435 -5.56 -14.95 -3.21
CA ILE A 435 -4.56 -13.89 -3.03
C ILE A 435 -3.47 -13.92 -4.12
N LYS A 436 -3.13 -12.75 -4.66
CA LYS A 436 -1.98 -12.54 -5.56
C LYS A 436 -1.12 -11.40 -5.03
N LEU A 437 0.19 -11.62 -4.95
CA LEU A 437 1.16 -10.59 -4.57
C LEU A 437 1.90 -10.06 -5.80
N PHE A 438 2.02 -8.74 -5.92
CA PHE A 438 2.83 -8.05 -6.93
C PHE A 438 3.84 -7.13 -6.24
N LEU A 439 5.13 -7.37 -6.48
CA LEU A 439 6.22 -6.55 -5.94
C LEU A 439 6.75 -5.65 -7.05
N LEU A 440 6.73 -4.34 -6.84
CA LEU A 440 7.00 -3.33 -7.88
C LEU A 440 8.44 -2.78 -7.73
N PRO A 441 9.38 -3.15 -8.62
CA PRO A 441 10.77 -2.69 -8.54
C PRO A 441 10.92 -1.18 -8.65
N GLY A 442 11.69 -0.57 -7.75
CA GLY A 442 11.98 0.87 -7.75
C GLY A 442 10.79 1.78 -7.46
N VAL A 443 9.61 1.23 -7.18
CA VAL A 443 8.45 2.03 -6.80
C VAL A 443 8.55 2.37 -5.32
N GLY A 444 8.36 3.65 -5.01
CA GLY A 444 8.36 4.18 -3.64
C GLY A 444 7.08 3.87 -2.87
N HIS A 445 6.85 4.61 -1.80
CA HIS A 445 5.64 4.46 -0.99
C HIS A 445 4.38 4.85 -1.77
N CYS A 446 3.51 3.87 -2.03
CA CYS A 446 2.26 3.99 -2.78
C CYS A 446 2.35 4.53 -4.23
N GLY A 447 3.55 4.87 -4.70
CA GLY A 447 3.81 5.44 -6.02
C GLY A 447 5.18 6.13 -6.05
N GLY A 448 5.47 6.84 -7.14
CA GLY A 448 6.76 7.52 -7.33
C GLY A 448 7.97 6.57 -7.35
N GLY A 449 9.15 7.13 -7.11
CA GLY A 449 10.42 6.43 -7.15
C GLY A 449 11.01 6.26 -8.56
N GLU A 450 12.10 5.49 -8.63
CA GLU A 450 12.91 5.25 -9.81
C GLU A 450 12.22 4.29 -10.79
N GLY A 451 11.33 3.45 -10.29
CA GLY A 451 10.55 2.45 -11.02
C GLY A 451 9.36 2.99 -11.80
N ASN A 452 8.58 2.05 -12.34
CA ASN A 452 7.33 2.29 -13.05
C ASN A 452 6.17 2.26 -12.04
N ASP A 453 5.70 3.43 -11.65
CA ASP A 453 4.76 3.63 -10.54
C ASP A 453 3.30 3.76 -10.98
N GLN A 454 3.04 4.02 -12.26
CA GLN A 454 1.67 4.04 -12.77
C GLN A 454 1.15 2.62 -12.94
N ILE A 455 0.02 2.33 -12.31
CA ILE A 455 -0.57 1.00 -12.28
C ILE A 455 -2.10 1.09 -12.19
N ASP A 456 -2.78 0.12 -12.83
CA ASP A 456 -4.21 -0.14 -12.70
C ASP A 456 -4.42 -1.47 -11.97
N LEU A 457 -4.94 -1.39 -10.75
CA LEU A 457 -5.26 -2.54 -9.90
C LEU A 457 -6.75 -2.90 -9.97
N LEU A 458 -7.61 -1.95 -10.35
CA LEU A 458 -9.06 -2.12 -10.29
C LEU A 458 -9.56 -2.96 -11.45
N THR A 459 -9.08 -2.73 -12.67
CA THR A 459 -9.46 -3.56 -13.84
C THR A 459 -9.16 -5.04 -13.64
N PRO A 460 -7.93 -5.46 -13.26
CA PRO A 460 -7.63 -6.87 -13.03
C PRO A 460 -8.35 -7.44 -11.80
N LEU A 461 -8.59 -6.65 -10.76
CA LEU A 461 -9.38 -7.08 -9.60
C LEU A 461 -10.83 -7.40 -10.00
N MET A 462 -11.46 -6.53 -10.78
CA MET A 462 -12.80 -6.79 -11.32
C MET A 462 -12.84 -8.01 -12.23
N ALA A 463 -11.86 -8.17 -13.13
CA ALA A 463 -11.78 -9.36 -13.97
C ALA A 463 -11.68 -10.64 -13.13
N TRP A 464 -10.96 -10.59 -12.01
CA TRP A 464 -10.84 -11.73 -11.11
C TRP A 464 -12.13 -12.02 -10.34
N VAL A 465 -12.77 -10.99 -9.77
CA VAL A 465 -14.02 -11.16 -9.02
C VAL A 465 -15.16 -11.63 -9.93
N GLU A 466 -15.30 -10.99 -11.08
CA GLU A 466 -16.50 -11.12 -11.92
C GLU A 466 -16.40 -12.26 -12.93
N HIS A 467 -15.18 -12.58 -13.38
CA HIS A 467 -14.93 -13.62 -14.40
C HIS A 467 -14.02 -14.75 -13.92
N GLN A 468 -13.61 -14.76 -12.64
CA GLN A 468 -12.65 -15.73 -12.08
C GLN A 468 -11.29 -15.72 -12.82
N GLN A 469 -10.93 -14.59 -13.44
CA GLN A 469 -9.67 -14.43 -14.17
C GLN A 469 -8.60 -13.82 -13.26
N ALA A 470 -7.85 -14.66 -12.57
CA ALA A 470 -6.76 -14.21 -11.69
C ALA A 470 -5.63 -13.55 -12.50
N PRO A 471 -5.18 -12.33 -12.14
CA PRO A 471 -4.08 -11.68 -12.82
C PRO A 471 -2.77 -12.47 -12.60
N GLN A 472 -2.07 -12.76 -13.69
CA GLN A 472 -0.71 -13.34 -13.65
C GLN A 472 0.38 -12.28 -13.78
N GLN A 473 0.00 -11.11 -14.31
CA GLN A 473 0.86 -9.94 -14.42
C GLN A 473 0.02 -8.67 -14.35
N LEU A 474 0.65 -7.58 -13.97
CA LEU A 474 0.12 -6.22 -14.06
C LEU A 474 1.01 -5.42 -15.00
N LEU A 475 0.41 -4.52 -15.78
CA LEU A 475 1.17 -3.56 -16.56
C LEU A 475 1.48 -2.36 -15.68
N THR A 476 2.76 -2.02 -15.52
CA THR A 476 3.18 -0.76 -14.90
C THR A 476 3.81 0.15 -15.92
N GLY A 477 3.76 1.46 -15.66
CA GLY A 477 4.38 2.45 -16.53
C GLY A 477 4.95 3.66 -15.81
N LYS A 478 5.65 4.49 -16.57
CA LYS A 478 6.19 5.78 -16.16
C LYS A 478 5.81 6.84 -17.17
N THR A 479 5.26 7.95 -16.71
CA THR A 479 4.69 9.00 -17.57
C THR A 479 5.78 9.95 -18.07
N LYS A 480 5.44 10.84 -19.00
CA LYS A 480 6.40 11.83 -19.51
C LYS A 480 6.91 12.80 -18.44
N ALA A 481 6.12 13.06 -17.39
CA ALA A 481 6.43 14.00 -16.32
C ALA A 481 7.38 13.40 -15.27
N THR A 482 7.35 12.08 -15.06
CA THR A 482 8.14 11.40 -14.01
C THR A 482 9.41 10.71 -14.53
N ALA A 483 9.65 10.73 -15.85
CA ALA A 483 10.78 10.06 -16.50
C ALA A 483 12.10 10.87 -16.56
N ALA A 484 12.14 12.10 -16.05
CA ALA A 484 13.42 12.78 -15.84
C ALA A 484 14.19 12.07 -14.72
N PRO A 485 15.54 11.97 -14.78
CA PRO A 485 16.31 11.44 -13.66
C PRO A 485 15.94 12.27 -12.44
N GLN A 486 15.28 11.64 -11.46
CA GLN A 486 14.92 12.31 -10.22
C GLN A 486 16.24 12.67 -9.55
N ALA A 487 16.67 13.92 -9.72
CA ALA A 487 17.45 14.57 -8.69
C ALA A 487 16.71 14.34 -7.36
N LEU A 488 17.47 14.19 -6.27
CA LEU A 488 16.92 14.14 -4.90
C LEU A 488 15.71 15.08 -4.84
N PRO A 489 14.52 14.62 -4.40
CA PRO A 489 13.34 15.46 -4.40
C PRO A 489 13.70 16.78 -3.72
N ALA A 490 13.71 17.86 -4.50
CA ALA A 490 14.02 19.18 -3.96
C ALA A 490 13.05 19.43 -2.80
N ALA A 491 13.54 20.01 -1.70
CA ALA A 491 12.67 20.43 -0.61
C ALA A 491 11.62 21.40 -1.17
N GLU A 492 10.41 20.88 -1.43
CA GLU A 492 9.32 21.69 -1.94
C GLU A 492 8.87 22.65 -0.84
N LYS A 493 8.56 23.91 -1.20
CA LYS A 493 8.01 24.88 -0.26
C LYS A 493 6.62 24.42 0.20
N THR A 494 6.54 23.74 1.33
CA THR A 494 5.30 23.41 2.03
C THR A 494 4.99 24.45 3.11
N LYS A 495 3.76 24.48 3.61
CA LYS A 495 3.33 25.48 4.59
C LYS A 495 3.99 25.27 5.97
N ASN A 496 4.34 24.03 6.30
CA ASN A 496 5.04 23.65 7.53
C ASN A 496 5.82 22.32 7.34
N ALA A 497 6.51 21.88 8.40
CA ALA A 497 7.32 20.66 8.41
C ALA A 497 6.48 19.37 8.34
N GLU A 498 5.26 19.36 8.90
CA GLU A 498 4.32 18.23 8.82
C GLU A 498 3.88 17.97 7.38
N ASP A 499 3.50 19.02 6.68
CA ASP A 499 3.16 18.98 5.26
C ASP A 499 4.36 18.52 4.42
N ALA A 500 5.59 18.95 4.77
CA ALA A 500 6.80 18.54 4.07
C ALA A 500 7.04 17.02 4.17
N ALA A 501 6.97 16.48 5.40
CA ALA A 501 7.18 15.06 5.63
C ALA A 501 6.04 14.21 5.06
N SER A 502 4.79 14.68 5.18
CA SER A 502 3.63 14.03 4.57
C SER A 502 3.80 13.95 3.05
N VAL A 503 4.18 15.04 2.39
CA VAL A 503 4.44 15.07 0.94
C VAL A 503 5.64 14.20 0.55
N GLN A 504 6.70 14.18 1.35
CA GLN A 504 7.86 13.32 1.06
C GLN A 504 7.48 11.84 1.08
N MET A 505 6.76 11.40 2.11
CA MET A 505 6.38 9.98 2.28
C MET A 505 5.21 9.57 1.40
N HIS A 506 4.13 10.34 1.40
CA HIS A 506 2.84 9.96 0.78
C HIS A 506 2.60 10.63 -0.57
N GLY A 507 3.52 11.48 -1.03
CA GLY A 507 3.29 12.36 -2.17
C GLY A 507 2.26 13.45 -1.86
N ARG A 508 1.97 14.29 -2.86
CA ARG A 508 0.87 15.26 -2.73
C ARG A 508 -0.47 14.55 -2.84
N GLN A 509 -1.31 14.75 -1.84
CA GLN A 509 -2.70 14.29 -1.86
C GLN A 509 -3.44 14.93 -3.05
N ARG A 510 -4.10 14.08 -3.85
CA ARG A 510 -4.93 14.55 -4.95
C ARG A 510 -6.20 15.20 -4.41
N PRO A 511 -6.76 16.20 -5.12
CA PRO A 511 -8.08 16.70 -4.81
C PRO A 511 -9.10 15.56 -4.79
N SER A 512 -9.99 15.56 -3.79
CA SER A 512 -11.03 14.55 -3.67
C SER A 512 -11.88 14.47 -4.93
N SER A 513 -11.95 13.28 -5.54
CA SER A 513 -12.73 13.03 -6.74
C SER A 513 -13.17 11.56 -6.78
N PRO A 514 -14.48 11.26 -7.00
CA PRO A 514 -14.98 9.90 -7.16
C PRO A 514 -14.71 9.32 -8.56
N VAL A 515 -13.93 10.01 -9.40
CA VAL A 515 -13.57 9.58 -10.76
C VAL A 515 -12.08 9.28 -10.79
N ALA A 516 -11.71 8.12 -11.34
CA ALA A 516 -10.31 7.78 -11.53
C ALA A 516 -9.69 8.64 -12.64
N PRO A 517 -8.40 9.01 -12.54
CA PRO A 517 -7.72 9.71 -13.62
C PRO A 517 -7.70 8.91 -14.91
N ALA A 518 -7.80 9.60 -16.04
CA ALA A 518 -7.58 9.01 -17.35
C ALA A 518 -6.18 8.36 -17.43
N ALA A 519 -6.02 7.37 -18.32
CA ALA A 519 -4.72 6.81 -18.60
C ALA A 519 -3.80 7.88 -19.20
N GLU A 520 -2.65 8.10 -18.57
CA GLU A 520 -1.61 8.98 -19.12
C GLU A 520 -0.77 8.24 -20.17
N ALA A 521 -0.21 8.99 -21.11
CA ALA A 521 0.74 8.44 -22.08
C ALA A 521 2.04 8.01 -21.38
N MET A 522 2.27 6.70 -21.35
CA MET A 522 3.47 6.11 -20.75
C MET A 522 4.68 6.27 -21.69
N ARG A 523 5.82 6.73 -21.15
CA ARG A 523 7.13 6.69 -21.85
C ARG A 523 7.78 5.32 -21.77
N ALA A 524 7.62 4.67 -20.63
CA ALA A 524 8.16 3.34 -20.36
C ALA A 524 7.07 2.49 -19.73
N THR A 525 7.09 1.20 -20.05
CA THR A 525 6.20 0.19 -19.48
C THR A 525 6.99 -1.06 -19.12
N ARG A 526 6.57 -1.76 -18.06
CA ARG A 526 7.15 -3.04 -17.63
C ARG A 526 6.05 -3.93 -17.08
N PRO A 527 6.05 -5.23 -17.37
CA PRO A 527 5.16 -6.13 -16.66
C PRO A 527 5.69 -6.32 -15.24
N VAL A 528 4.79 -6.44 -14.28
CA VAL A 528 5.08 -6.95 -12.95
C VAL A 528 4.35 -8.28 -12.83
N TYR A 529 5.09 -9.37 -12.72
CA TYR A 529 4.52 -10.71 -12.61
C TYR A 529 4.09 -11.00 -11.18
N ALA A 530 3.11 -11.89 -11.02
CA ALA A 530 2.73 -12.36 -9.70
C ALA A 530 3.94 -13.04 -9.02
N TYR A 531 4.17 -12.74 -7.74
CA TYR A 531 5.21 -13.37 -6.94
C TYR A 531 5.13 -14.91 -7.03
N PRO A 532 6.26 -15.64 -7.16
CA PRO A 532 7.65 -15.19 -6.98
C PRO A 532 8.39 -14.79 -8.26
N TYR A 533 7.70 -14.38 -9.32
CA TYR A 533 8.34 -14.07 -10.60
C TYR A 533 8.76 -12.61 -10.72
N ILE A 534 9.88 -12.37 -11.39
CA ILE A 534 10.40 -11.05 -11.78
C ILE A 534 10.32 -10.88 -13.30
N ALA A 535 10.40 -9.63 -13.77
CA ALA A 535 10.46 -9.32 -15.19
C ALA A 535 11.92 -9.28 -15.68
N VAL A 536 12.24 -10.14 -16.66
CA VAL A 536 13.57 -10.22 -17.28
C VAL A 536 13.47 -9.84 -18.75
N TYR A 537 14.34 -8.93 -19.18
CA TYR A 537 14.41 -8.45 -20.54
C TYR A 537 14.83 -9.56 -21.50
N ASN A 538 14.17 -9.64 -22.64
CA ASN A 538 14.39 -10.69 -23.64
C ASN A 538 15.73 -10.57 -24.39
N GLY A 539 16.53 -9.53 -24.11
CA GLY A 539 17.77 -9.21 -24.84
C GLY A 539 17.56 -8.58 -26.21
N LYS A 540 16.30 -8.42 -26.66
CA LYS A 540 15.92 -7.86 -27.96
C LYS A 540 14.67 -6.98 -27.86
N GLY A 541 14.61 -5.94 -28.69
CA GLY A 541 13.54 -4.95 -28.69
C GLY A 541 13.90 -3.67 -27.93
N ASP A 542 12.89 -2.86 -27.63
CA ASP A 542 13.04 -1.66 -26.79
C ASP A 542 12.82 -2.05 -25.31
N PRO A 543 13.81 -1.85 -24.41
CA PRO A 543 13.66 -2.14 -22.98
C PRO A 543 12.65 -1.22 -22.26
N LEU A 544 12.13 -0.18 -22.91
CA LEU A 544 11.06 0.64 -22.38
C LEU A 544 9.66 0.07 -22.67
N GLN A 545 9.56 -1.08 -23.35
CA GLN A 545 8.29 -1.68 -23.73
C GLN A 545 8.05 -3.02 -23.02
N ALA A 546 6.94 -3.11 -22.29
CA ALA A 546 6.60 -4.27 -21.48
C ALA A 546 6.59 -5.61 -22.24
N LYS A 547 6.23 -5.59 -23.52
CA LYS A 547 6.21 -6.78 -24.40
C LYS A 547 7.57 -7.44 -24.59
N ASN A 548 8.67 -6.75 -24.29
CA ASN A 548 10.04 -7.24 -24.46
C ASN A 548 10.60 -7.87 -23.18
N TYR A 549 9.73 -8.22 -22.24
CA TYR A 549 10.07 -8.91 -21.00
C TYR A 549 9.34 -10.25 -20.91
N HIS A 550 9.89 -11.18 -20.14
CA HIS A 550 9.24 -12.42 -19.74
C HIS A 550 9.35 -12.64 -18.24
N ALA A 551 8.51 -13.54 -17.71
CA ALA A 551 8.58 -13.96 -16.32
C ALA A 551 9.78 -14.89 -16.10
N ALA A 552 10.61 -14.59 -15.12
CA ALA A 552 11.62 -15.51 -14.60
C ALA A 552 11.43 -15.68 -13.09
N LEU A 553 11.78 -16.86 -12.57
CA LEU A 553 11.68 -17.10 -11.13
C LEU A 553 12.70 -16.22 -10.40
N GLY A 554 12.22 -15.36 -9.50
CA GLY A 554 13.08 -14.52 -8.66
C GLY A 554 13.63 -15.32 -7.47
N ASN A 555 14.87 -15.01 -7.09
CA ASN A 555 15.45 -15.57 -5.87
C ASN A 555 15.01 -14.74 -4.65
N TYR A 556 13.91 -15.14 -4.01
CA TYR A 556 13.49 -14.54 -2.75
C TYR A 556 13.93 -15.45 -1.61
N PRO A 557 15.07 -15.19 -0.94
CA PRO A 557 15.49 -15.99 0.19
C PRO A 557 14.40 -16.04 1.26
N SER A 558 14.51 -17.01 2.17
CA SER A 558 13.60 -17.09 3.31
C SER A 558 13.72 -15.81 4.13
N VAL A 559 12.78 -14.89 3.93
CA VAL A 559 12.59 -13.69 4.72
C VAL A 559 11.96 -14.15 6.03
N LEU A 560 12.78 -14.79 6.86
CA LEU A 560 12.41 -15.20 8.21
C LEU A 560 12.54 -13.98 9.08
N MET A 561 11.39 -13.49 9.55
CA MET A 561 11.38 -12.51 10.62
C MET A 561 11.94 -13.16 11.89
N GLY A 562 12.89 -12.50 12.54
CA GLY A 562 13.42 -12.93 13.83
C GLY A 562 12.40 -12.81 14.96
N GLU A 563 12.74 -13.39 16.12
CA GLU A 563 12.02 -13.14 17.36
C GLU A 563 12.42 -11.76 17.95
N PRO A 564 11.52 -11.02 18.62
CA PRO A 564 10.13 -11.37 18.92
C PRO A 564 9.11 -10.96 17.84
N ILE A 565 9.50 -10.23 16.80
CA ILE A 565 8.53 -9.69 15.82
C ILE A 565 7.73 -10.78 15.09
N ARG A 566 8.32 -11.97 14.90
CA ARG A 566 7.62 -13.14 14.33
C ARG A 566 6.33 -13.49 15.07
N GLN A 567 6.24 -13.22 16.37
CA GLN A 567 5.06 -13.50 17.19
C GLN A 567 3.84 -12.64 16.79
N LEU A 568 4.06 -11.53 16.07
CA LEU A 568 2.98 -10.63 15.67
C LEU A 568 2.22 -11.10 14.43
N ILE A 569 2.66 -12.17 13.77
CA ILE A 569 1.96 -12.76 12.62
C ILE A 569 1.56 -14.20 12.94
N ALA A 570 0.26 -14.46 12.94
CA ALA A 570 -0.29 -15.79 13.24
C ALA A 570 -1.75 -15.85 12.79
N PRO A 571 -2.29 -17.07 12.54
CA PRO A 571 -3.71 -17.23 12.32
C PRO A 571 -4.50 -16.92 13.60
N ASN A 572 -5.63 -16.23 13.47
CA ASN A 572 -6.53 -15.87 14.57
C ASN A 572 -5.86 -15.05 15.70
N ASN A 573 -4.84 -14.25 15.37
CA ASN A 573 -4.20 -13.32 16.32
C ASN A 573 -5.03 -12.05 16.57
N THR A 574 -6.15 -11.94 15.88
CA THR A 574 -7.07 -10.83 15.94
C THR A 574 -8.41 -11.31 16.52
N PRO A 575 -9.04 -10.59 17.48
CA PRO A 575 -10.32 -11.02 18.03
C PRO A 575 -11.38 -11.08 16.93
N GLN A 576 -11.95 -12.27 16.71
CA GLN A 576 -13.11 -12.44 15.84
C GLN A 576 -14.34 -11.90 16.57
N LYS A 577 -14.68 -10.65 16.27
CA LYS A 577 -15.75 -9.86 16.91
C LYS A 577 -15.47 -9.56 18.40
N ALA A 578 -15.34 -8.27 18.73
CA ALA A 578 -15.68 -7.85 20.10
C ALA A 578 -17.21 -7.93 20.23
N PRO A 579 -17.75 -8.32 21.41
CA PRO A 579 -19.19 -8.44 21.63
C PRO A 579 -19.95 -7.13 21.37
#